data_AF-A0A345SSX1-F1
#
_entry.id   AF-A0A345SSX1-F1
#
_cell.length_a   1.000
_cell.length_b   1.000
_cell.length_c   1.000
_cell.angle_alpha   90.00
_cell.angle_beta   90.00
_cell.angle_gamma   90.00
#
_symmetry.space_group_name_H-M   'P 1'
#
loop_
_entity.id
_entity.type
_entity.pdbx_description
1 polymer ?
#
loop_
_entity_poly.entity_id
_entity_poly.type
_entity_poly.pdbx_seq_one_letter_code
_entity_poly.pdbx_strand_id
1 'polypeptide(L)'
;MGIIRTLEELAAIGRQRTVSDRSLSLHRDEIDTALLLDTVVADRIAFEQVSLEGPLTVRSCHIEELVIDHIEADALLVTNSRIGRLTVRNASLGCDITITDTSLVSLDLHSCGDVHLQRLRAEQSVRLTALRGSVRVNGSRVAAMALKSQVASGRLGRPRVEINGLHAAEHLSFDDLWLLGLVLHDLDTRELMLKRVRLDVPLRTTDLRCSDTLRVNGLVLPAGDSCIADSDIRGPVDVRDLEAQGDQGAAPARLSFRNSTLARLTAGSRAPSVIGLRGTSVTGALGLPTGRSRYDLDEDSSVGDLELTGQTFRNSDQVLSFLDRAFTEVTAAALETVRAALARRNRNREVDQLYYLTRQREAALLPRFRRYLVQGVVGGFLGWGVRARNPARVLLLGILLTAVCLHLAGPLHGTGQGFMSASAMVKALVLAVALWLNVGTGAPSQLTSPGWTALAVAFTAAGLLFTTLIVGMVIRKLVR
;
A
#
# COMPACT_ATOMS: atom_id res chain seq x y z
N MET A 1 -5.37 -49.64 23.05
CA MET A 1 -6.37 -48.60 22.70
C MET A 1 -7.73 -49.07 23.16
N GLY A 2 -8.28 -48.46 24.22
CA GLY A 2 -9.63 -48.74 24.68
C GLY A 2 -10.64 -47.93 23.85
N ILE A 3 -11.60 -48.59 23.21
CA ILE A 3 -12.71 -47.92 22.53
C ILE A 3 -13.81 -47.70 23.56
N ILE A 4 -14.24 -46.45 23.69
CA ILE A 4 -15.22 -46.00 24.66
C ILE A 4 -16.43 -45.49 23.88
N ARG A 5 -17.56 -46.18 24.07
CA ARG A 5 -18.83 -45.90 23.39
C ARG A 5 -19.85 -45.31 24.34
N THR A 6 -19.67 -45.46 25.65
CA THR A 6 -20.58 -44.91 26.65
C THR A 6 -19.86 -44.12 27.73
N LEU A 7 -20.61 -43.26 28.44
CA LEU A 7 -20.07 -42.49 29.57
C LEU A 7 -19.72 -43.39 30.74
N GLU A 8 -20.42 -44.51 30.93
CA GLU A 8 -20.14 -45.49 31.97
C GLU A 8 -18.81 -46.22 31.71
N GLU A 9 -18.50 -46.53 30.45
CA GLU A 9 -17.20 -47.09 30.06
C GLU A 9 -16.06 -46.10 30.34
N LEU A 10 -16.26 -44.81 30.06
CA LEU A 10 -15.29 -43.75 30.38
C LEU A 10 -15.13 -43.57 31.90
N ALA A 11 -16.24 -43.60 32.65
CA ALA A 11 -16.24 -43.50 34.10
C ALA A 11 -15.52 -44.68 34.76
N ALA A 12 -15.70 -45.90 34.22
CA ALA A 12 -15.02 -47.09 34.70
C ALA A 12 -13.50 -46.99 34.58
N ILE A 13 -13.00 -46.38 33.49
CA ILE A 13 -11.57 -46.13 33.29
C ILE A 13 -11.03 -45.13 34.32
N GLY A 14 -11.77 -44.04 34.57
CA GLY A 14 -11.48 -43.07 35.63
C GLY A 14 -11.77 -43.54 37.06
N ARG A 15 -12.12 -44.82 37.26
CA ARG A 15 -12.53 -45.41 38.55
C ARG A 15 -13.66 -44.64 39.25
N GLN A 16 -14.49 -43.94 38.49
CA GLN A 16 -15.63 -43.17 38.99
C GLN A 16 -16.86 -44.07 39.11
N ARG A 17 -17.51 -44.07 40.28
CA ARG A 17 -18.64 -44.95 40.57
C ARG A 17 -19.98 -44.44 40.03
N THR A 18 -20.08 -43.16 39.67
CA THR A 18 -21.35 -42.53 39.27
C THR A 18 -21.13 -41.48 38.19
N VAL A 19 -21.79 -41.65 37.05
CA VAL A 19 -21.97 -40.61 36.02
C VAL A 19 -23.10 -39.68 36.49
N SER A 20 -22.89 -38.36 36.51
CA SER A 20 -23.91 -37.39 36.89
C SER A 20 -24.48 -36.75 35.63
N ASP A 21 -25.80 -36.82 35.40
CA ASP A 21 -26.53 -36.05 34.39
C ASP A 21 -25.78 -35.87 33.04
N ARG A 22 -25.48 -37.00 32.37
CA ARG A 22 -24.77 -37.08 31.07
C ARG A 22 -23.44 -36.32 31.02
N SER A 23 -22.84 -36.09 32.17
CA SER A 23 -21.60 -35.37 32.36
C SER A 23 -20.57 -36.24 33.06
N LEU A 24 -19.32 -36.08 32.66
CA LEU A 24 -18.20 -36.79 33.26
C LEU A 24 -16.96 -35.90 33.32
N SER A 25 -16.21 -36.00 34.41
CA SER A 25 -15.00 -35.23 34.61
C SER A 25 -13.91 -36.12 35.18
N LEU A 26 -12.95 -36.53 34.36
CA LEU A 26 -11.76 -37.25 34.82
C LEU A 26 -10.77 -36.25 35.41
N HIS A 27 -10.23 -36.55 36.59
CA HIS A 27 -9.38 -35.62 37.32
C HIS A 27 -8.22 -36.36 37.98
N ARG A 28 -6.98 -35.99 37.64
CA ARG A 28 -5.75 -36.61 38.19
C ARG A 28 -5.69 -38.13 37.98
N ASP A 29 -5.99 -38.54 36.76
CA ASP A 29 -5.96 -39.94 36.36
C ASP A 29 -4.73 -40.22 35.49
N GLU A 30 -4.05 -41.32 35.77
CA GLU A 30 -3.03 -41.91 34.91
C GLU A 30 -3.65 -43.10 34.18
N ILE A 31 -3.60 -43.08 32.85
CA ILE A 31 -4.22 -44.09 32.00
C ILE A 31 -3.14 -44.66 31.08
N ASP A 32 -2.77 -45.91 31.35
CA ASP A 32 -1.69 -46.65 30.67
C ASP A 32 -2.01 -47.02 29.20
N THR A 33 -3.05 -46.43 28.60
CA THR A 33 -3.43 -46.71 27.21
C THR A 33 -4.06 -45.49 26.52
N ALA A 34 -3.89 -45.43 25.20
CA ALA A 34 -4.63 -44.52 24.33
C ALA A 34 -6.16 -44.63 24.51
N LEU A 35 -6.83 -43.48 24.54
CA LEU A 35 -8.28 -43.33 24.68
C LEU A 35 -8.93 -42.98 23.36
N LEU A 36 -9.96 -43.73 22.97
CA LEU A 36 -10.83 -43.40 21.84
C LEU A 36 -12.28 -43.26 22.31
N LEU A 37 -12.78 -42.02 22.35
CA LEU A 37 -14.22 -41.76 22.45
C LEU A 37 -14.82 -41.91 21.05
N ASP A 38 -15.70 -42.87 20.89
CA ASP A 38 -16.35 -43.18 19.61
C ASP A 38 -17.86 -43.12 19.78
N THR A 39 -18.53 -42.22 19.07
CA THR A 39 -20.01 -42.07 19.07
C THR A 39 -20.64 -41.69 20.41
N VAL A 40 -19.85 -41.13 21.34
CA VAL A 40 -20.32 -40.71 22.66
C VAL A 40 -21.22 -39.47 22.55
N VAL A 41 -22.33 -39.48 23.29
CA VAL A 41 -23.24 -38.33 23.44
C VAL A 41 -23.24 -37.87 24.90
N ALA A 42 -22.89 -36.62 25.14
CA ALA A 42 -22.71 -36.08 26.49
C ALA A 42 -23.01 -34.58 26.55
N ASP A 43 -23.42 -34.10 27.73
CA ASP A 43 -23.59 -32.66 27.95
C ASP A 43 -22.22 -32.04 28.28
N ARG A 44 -21.41 -32.70 29.11
CA ARG A 44 -20.07 -32.24 29.45
C ARG A 44 -19.09 -33.39 29.62
N ILE A 45 -17.93 -33.30 28.96
CA ILE A 45 -16.80 -34.18 29.22
C ILE A 45 -15.59 -33.32 29.57
N ALA A 46 -14.98 -33.57 30.72
CA ALA A 46 -13.79 -32.87 31.16
C ALA A 46 -12.64 -33.86 31.44
N PHE A 47 -11.46 -33.54 30.94
CA PHE A 47 -10.19 -34.19 31.26
C PHE A 47 -9.30 -33.16 31.94
N GLU A 48 -9.12 -33.28 33.24
CA GLU A 48 -8.36 -32.31 34.05
C GLU A 48 -7.15 -33.01 34.68
N GLN A 49 -5.93 -32.58 34.36
CA GLN A 49 -4.70 -33.18 34.90
C GLN A 49 -4.61 -34.68 34.60
N VAL A 50 -4.87 -35.09 33.36
CA VAL A 50 -4.88 -36.49 32.92
C VAL A 50 -3.61 -36.80 32.14
N SER A 51 -2.98 -37.93 32.44
CA SER A 51 -1.81 -38.46 31.71
C SER A 51 -2.19 -39.74 30.97
N LEU A 52 -1.88 -39.80 29.66
CA LEU A 52 -2.22 -40.89 28.75
C LEU A 52 -0.96 -41.44 28.09
N GLU A 53 -0.77 -42.76 28.13
CA GLU A 53 0.19 -43.45 27.26
C GLU A 53 -0.41 -43.64 25.85
N GLY A 54 -0.43 -42.55 25.08
CA GLY A 54 -0.92 -42.52 23.70
C GLY A 54 -1.78 -41.29 23.39
N PRO A 55 -2.49 -41.28 22.23
CA PRO A 55 -3.37 -40.18 21.87
C PRO A 55 -4.74 -40.24 22.57
N LEU A 56 -5.34 -39.07 22.79
CA LEU A 56 -6.76 -38.90 23.05
C LEU A 56 -7.49 -38.65 21.72
N THR A 57 -8.35 -39.57 21.32
CA THR A 57 -9.15 -39.45 20.09
C THR A 57 -10.63 -39.28 20.43
N VAL A 58 -11.25 -38.26 19.86
CA VAL A 58 -12.70 -37.99 19.92
C VAL A 58 -13.25 -38.10 18.51
N ARG A 59 -14.06 -39.11 18.25
CA ARG A 59 -14.54 -39.45 16.91
C ARG A 59 -16.06 -39.63 16.91
N SER A 60 -16.72 -38.96 15.97
CA SER A 60 -18.17 -39.12 15.76
C SER A 60 -19.02 -38.85 17.01
N CYS A 61 -18.52 -38.01 17.92
CA CYS A 61 -19.19 -37.68 19.17
C CYS A 61 -20.10 -36.45 19.03
N HIS A 62 -21.09 -36.36 19.92
CA HIS A 62 -21.92 -35.17 20.11
C HIS A 62 -21.82 -34.69 21.56
N ILE A 63 -21.09 -33.60 21.80
CA ILE A 63 -20.74 -33.14 23.15
C ILE A 63 -21.04 -31.64 23.29
N GLU A 64 -21.88 -31.21 24.23
CA GLU A 64 -22.14 -29.77 24.38
C GLU A 64 -20.92 -29.00 24.90
N GLU A 65 -20.18 -29.55 25.87
CA GLU A 65 -18.92 -28.98 26.35
C GLU A 65 -17.81 -30.03 26.51
N LEU A 66 -16.70 -29.87 25.79
CA LEU A 66 -15.48 -30.67 25.93
C LEU A 66 -14.35 -29.80 26.50
N VAL A 67 -13.91 -30.12 27.71
CA VAL A 67 -12.82 -29.44 28.41
C VAL A 67 -11.63 -30.37 28.53
N ILE A 68 -10.47 -29.90 28.10
CA ILE A 68 -9.20 -30.61 28.22
C ILE A 68 -8.22 -29.63 28.84
N ASP A 69 -7.84 -29.85 30.09
CA ASP A 69 -6.96 -28.96 30.84
C ASP A 69 -5.81 -29.75 31.47
N HIS A 70 -4.57 -29.35 31.20
CA HIS A 70 -3.35 -30.02 31.65
C HIS A 70 -3.31 -31.51 31.24
N ILE A 71 -3.38 -31.78 29.93
CA ILE A 71 -3.26 -33.14 29.38
C ILE A 71 -1.83 -33.47 28.98
N GLU A 72 -1.35 -34.63 29.42
CA GLU A 72 -0.13 -35.27 28.94
C GLU A 72 -0.53 -36.44 28.04
N ALA A 73 -0.30 -36.30 26.74
CA ALA A 73 -0.67 -37.28 25.72
C ALA A 73 0.20 -37.05 24.47
N ASP A 74 0.30 -38.07 23.61
CA ASP A 74 1.05 -37.94 22.35
C ASP A 74 0.34 -36.99 21.36
N ALA A 75 -0.99 -37.02 21.33
CA ALA A 75 -1.80 -36.16 20.48
C ALA A 75 -3.24 -36.06 20.99
N LEU A 76 -3.91 -34.97 20.60
CA LEU A 76 -5.35 -34.78 20.74
C LEU A 76 -5.99 -34.71 19.35
N LEU A 77 -6.79 -35.73 19.02
CA LEU A 77 -7.43 -35.87 17.72
C LEU A 77 -8.95 -35.71 17.88
N VAL A 78 -9.53 -34.67 17.30
CA VAL A 78 -10.99 -34.47 17.27
C VAL A 78 -11.45 -34.57 15.83
N THR A 79 -12.24 -35.59 15.51
CA THR A 79 -12.60 -35.94 14.14
C THR A 79 -14.09 -36.16 13.98
N ASN A 80 -14.67 -35.65 12.89
CA ASN A 80 -16.07 -35.93 12.49
C ASN A 80 -17.10 -35.76 13.63
N SER A 81 -16.93 -34.74 14.48
CA SER A 81 -17.70 -34.58 15.71
C SER A 81 -18.49 -33.28 15.71
N ARG A 82 -19.55 -33.21 16.51
CA ARG A 82 -20.31 -31.98 16.78
C ARG A 82 -20.15 -31.62 18.24
N ILE A 83 -19.30 -30.63 18.50
CA ILE A 83 -19.04 -30.16 19.86
C ILE A 83 -19.61 -28.75 20.01
N GLY A 84 -20.29 -28.42 21.11
CA GLY A 84 -20.70 -27.04 21.36
C GLY A 84 -19.47 -26.18 21.62
N ARG A 85 -18.88 -26.32 22.81
CA ARG A 85 -17.66 -25.62 23.21
C ARG A 85 -16.50 -26.59 23.40
N LEU A 86 -15.41 -26.36 22.68
CA LEU A 86 -14.15 -27.07 22.88
C LEU A 86 -13.12 -26.13 23.52
N THR A 87 -12.67 -26.48 24.73
CA THR A 87 -11.63 -25.75 25.44
C THR A 87 -10.44 -26.67 25.66
N VAL A 88 -9.27 -26.34 25.10
CA VAL A 88 -8.02 -27.05 25.38
C VAL A 88 -7.02 -26.08 26.00
N ARG A 89 -6.51 -26.43 27.18
CA ARG A 89 -5.61 -25.59 27.96
C ARG A 89 -4.43 -26.41 28.43
N ASN A 90 -3.24 -25.83 28.32
CA ASN A 90 -2.01 -26.37 28.90
C ASN A 90 -1.72 -27.82 28.48
N ALA A 91 -1.98 -28.18 27.22
CA ALA A 91 -1.51 -29.44 26.69
C ALA A 91 0.02 -29.50 26.75
N SER A 92 0.56 -30.70 27.00
CA SER A 92 2.01 -30.93 27.01
C SER A 92 2.65 -30.50 25.68
N LEU A 93 3.93 -30.12 25.70
CA LEU A 93 4.62 -29.55 24.53
C LEU A 93 4.71 -30.51 23.34
N GLY A 94 4.70 -31.82 23.58
CA GLY A 94 4.70 -32.85 22.54
C GLY A 94 3.30 -33.27 22.07
N CYS A 95 2.23 -32.70 22.64
CA CYS A 95 0.86 -33.04 22.28
C CYS A 95 0.41 -32.21 21.08
N ASP A 96 0.33 -32.86 19.92
CA ASP A 96 -0.20 -32.26 18.70
C ASP A 96 -1.73 -32.24 18.73
N ILE A 97 -2.32 -31.07 18.50
CA ILE A 97 -3.78 -30.90 18.46
C ILE A 97 -4.25 -30.88 17.01
N THR A 98 -5.01 -31.90 16.61
CA THR A 98 -5.61 -31.98 15.28
C THR A 98 -7.13 -32.02 15.38
N ILE A 99 -7.80 -31.07 14.73
CA ILE A 99 -9.26 -30.99 14.65
C ILE A 99 -9.66 -31.04 13.18
N THR A 100 -10.35 -32.11 12.78
CA THR A 100 -10.70 -32.39 11.38
C THR A 100 -12.18 -32.69 11.21
N ASP A 101 -12.84 -32.06 10.23
CA ASP A 101 -14.25 -32.35 9.90
C ASP A 101 -15.21 -32.15 11.09
N THR A 102 -14.92 -31.18 11.96
CA THR A 102 -15.66 -30.94 13.21
C THR A 102 -16.50 -29.67 13.10
N SER A 103 -17.73 -29.73 13.63
CA SER A 103 -18.57 -28.56 13.83
C SER A 103 -18.49 -28.12 15.29
N LEU A 104 -18.15 -26.85 15.51
CA LEU A 104 -17.98 -26.20 16.81
C LEU A 104 -18.88 -24.96 16.92
N VAL A 105 -19.39 -24.65 18.10
CA VAL A 105 -19.91 -23.30 18.40
C VAL A 105 -18.72 -22.39 18.73
N SER A 106 -17.84 -22.81 19.62
CA SER A 106 -16.62 -22.07 19.97
C SER A 106 -15.42 -22.99 20.24
N LEU A 107 -14.23 -22.49 19.90
CA LEU A 107 -12.95 -23.16 20.11
C LEU A 107 -11.99 -22.22 20.85
N ASP A 108 -11.60 -22.61 22.06
CA ASP A 108 -10.61 -21.89 22.87
C ASP A 108 -9.38 -22.78 23.06
N LEU A 109 -8.26 -22.47 22.41
CA LEU A 109 -6.97 -23.14 22.61
C LEU A 109 -6.01 -22.18 23.33
N HIS A 110 -5.43 -22.65 24.44
CA HIS A 110 -4.52 -21.86 25.26
C HIS A 110 -3.27 -22.68 25.61
N SER A 111 -2.07 -22.14 25.38
CA SER A 111 -0.82 -22.79 25.76
C SER A 111 -0.65 -24.19 25.15
N CYS A 112 -1.03 -24.35 23.89
CA CYS A 112 -0.98 -25.62 23.15
C CYS A 112 0.26 -25.71 22.25
N GLY A 113 0.69 -26.95 21.93
CA GLY A 113 1.76 -27.27 20.98
C GLY A 113 1.36 -26.97 19.53
N ASP A 114 1.74 -27.84 18.60
CA ASP A 114 1.34 -27.67 17.20
C ASP A 114 -0.18 -27.89 17.05
N VAL A 115 -0.82 -27.02 16.25
CA VAL A 115 -2.27 -27.02 16.05
C VAL A 115 -2.59 -27.15 14.57
N HIS A 116 -3.44 -28.11 14.24
CA HIS A 116 -3.92 -28.39 12.89
C HIS A 116 -5.44 -28.36 12.86
N LEU A 117 -6.00 -27.33 12.22
CA LEU A 117 -7.44 -27.17 12.02
C LEU A 117 -7.75 -27.43 10.55
N GLN A 118 -8.54 -28.46 10.25
CA GLN A 118 -8.86 -28.83 8.88
C GLN A 118 -10.36 -29.03 8.70
N ARG A 119 -10.94 -28.37 7.69
CA ARG A 119 -12.39 -28.46 7.41
C ARG A 119 -13.24 -28.18 8.67
N LEU A 120 -12.76 -27.28 9.53
CA LEU A 120 -13.43 -26.88 10.75
C LEU A 120 -14.58 -25.93 10.42
N ARG A 121 -15.74 -26.12 11.06
CA ARG A 121 -16.84 -25.15 11.03
C ARG A 121 -17.08 -24.62 12.43
N ALA A 122 -16.71 -23.36 12.70
CA ALA A 122 -16.96 -22.70 13.98
C ALA A 122 -18.03 -21.60 13.85
N GLU A 123 -19.13 -21.72 14.59
CA GLU A 123 -20.27 -20.79 14.45
C GLU A 123 -20.01 -19.41 15.08
N GLN A 124 -19.24 -19.32 16.16
CA GLN A 124 -19.00 -18.07 16.87
C GLN A 124 -17.55 -17.63 16.83
N SER A 125 -16.63 -18.36 17.45
CA SER A 125 -15.23 -17.92 17.51
C SER A 125 -14.21 -19.03 17.67
N VAL A 126 -13.03 -18.79 17.10
CA VAL A 126 -11.80 -19.56 17.31
C VAL A 126 -10.76 -18.65 17.93
N ARG A 127 -10.35 -18.96 19.16
CA ARG A 127 -9.35 -18.20 19.91
C ARG A 127 -8.14 -19.07 20.16
N LEU A 128 -7.00 -18.62 19.64
CA LEU A 128 -5.70 -19.25 19.84
C LEU A 128 -4.87 -18.30 20.70
N THR A 129 -4.52 -18.74 21.90
CA THR A 129 -3.86 -17.92 22.91
C THR A 129 -2.57 -18.58 23.40
N ALA A 130 -1.52 -17.78 23.62
CA ALA A 130 -0.22 -18.26 24.10
C ALA A 130 0.34 -19.42 23.24
N LEU A 131 0.53 -19.16 21.95
CA LEU A 131 1.03 -20.13 20.97
C LEU A 131 2.40 -20.68 21.39
N ARG A 132 2.52 -22.00 21.57
CA ARG A 132 3.81 -22.68 21.82
C ARG A 132 4.32 -23.41 20.57
N GLY A 133 3.41 -23.88 19.71
CA GLY A 133 3.72 -24.50 18.42
C GLY A 133 3.14 -23.75 17.21
N SER A 134 3.39 -24.30 16.03
CA SER A 134 2.92 -23.80 14.74
C SER A 134 1.42 -24.06 14.57
N VAL A 135 0.75 -23.15 13.87
CA VAL A 135 -0.69 -23.24 13.60
C VAL A 135 -0.89 -23.41 12.10
N ARG A 136 -1.59 -24.47 11.70
CA ARG A 136 -2.07 -24.66 10.33
C ARG A 136 -3.59 -24.71 10.30
N VAL A 137 -4.18 -23.88 9.46
CA VAL A 137 -5.62 -23.86 9.20
C VAL A 137 -5.86 -24.15 7.73
N ASN A 138 -6.70 -25.13 7.42
CA ASN A 138 -6.99 -25.53 6.05
C ASN A 138 -8.50 -25.71 5.81
N GLY A 139 -9.04 -25.04 4.79
CA GLY A 139 -10.41 -25.25 4.32
C GLY A 139 -11.49 -25.02 5.38
N SER A 140 -11.30 -24.05 6.28
CA SER A 140 -12.14 -23.86 7.47
C SER A 140 -13.08 -22.66 7.34
N ARG A 141 -14.22 -22.72 8.02
CA ARG A 141 -15.22 -21.65 8.09
C ARG A 141 -15.44 -21.25 9.53
N VAL A 142 -15.24 -19.98 9.84
CA VAL A 142 -15.36 -19.44 11.19
C VAL A 142 -16.15 -18.13 11.14
N ALA A 143 -16.88 -17.78 12.19
CA ALA A 143 -17.41 -16.42 12.29
C ALA A 143 -16.27 -15.43 12.62
N ALA A 144 -15.57 -15.65 13.73
CA ALA A 144 -14.41 -14.85 14.11
C ALA A 144 -13.20 -15.73 14.46
N MET A 145 -11.99 -15.25 14.15
CA MET A 145 -10.75 -15.90 14.56
C MET A 145 -9.76 -14.89 15.13
N ALA A 146 -9.20 -15.21 16.29
CA ALA A 146 -8.22 -14.37 16.98
C ALA A 146 -7.01 -15.18 17.42
N LEU A 147 -5.82 -14.75 17.00
CA LEU A 147 -4.54 -15.27 17.45
C LEU A 147 -3.86 -14.23 18.32
N LYS A 148 -3.56 -14.61 19.57
CA LYS A 148 -2.89 -13.74 20.55
C LYS A 148 -1.77 -14.49 21.25
N SER A 149 -0.57 -13.94 21.35
CA SER A 149 0.51 -14.62 22.09
C SER A 149 1.47 -13.65 22.77
N GLN A 150 1.24 -13.38 24.05
CA GLN A 150 2.14 -12.52 24.85
C GLN A 150 3.48 -13.18 25.23
N VAL A 151 3.87 -14.29 24.63
CA VAL A 151 4.98 -15.08 25.15
C VAL A 151 6.26 -14.88 24.34
N ALA A 152 7.21 -14.28 25.07
CA ALA A 152 8.60 -14.00 24.75
C ALA A 152 9.34 -15.16 24.10
N SER A 153 10.34 -14.80 23.31
CA SER A 153 11.46 -15.63 22.86
C SER A 153 11.82 -16.73 23.88
N GLY A 154 11.27 -17.92 23.68
CA GLY A 154 11.59 -19.11 24.44
C GLY A 154 12.47 -20.07 23.63
N ARG A 155 13.11 -21.02 24.32
CA ARG A 155 14.05 -22.02 23.76
C ARG A 155 13.47 -22.91 22.63
N LEU A 156 12.16 -22.87 22.39
CA LEU A 156 11.41 -23.75 21.48
C LEU A 156 11.29 -23.22 20.04
N GLY A 157 11.93 -22.08 19.73
CA GLY A 157 11.81 -21.44 18.43
C GLY A 157 10.55 -20.59 18.31
N ARG A 158 10.36 -19.95 17.16
CA ARG A 158 9.22 -19.06 16.89
C ARG A 158 8.17 -19.84 16.07
N PRO A 159 6.88 -19.75 16.42
CA PRO A 159 5.84 -20.50 15.73
C PRO A 159 5.63 -19.98 14.31
N ARG A 160 5.22 -20.87 13.41
CA ARG A 160 4.79 -20.52 12.05
C ARG A 160 3.27 -20.60 11.96
N VAL A 161 2.65 -19.63 11.31
CA VAL A 161 1.20 -19.63 11.07
C VAL A 161 0.94 -19.73 9.57
N GLU A 162 0.18 -20.76 9.19
CA GLU A 162 -0.21 -21.02 7.81
C GLU A 162 -1.74 -21.15 7.75
N ILE A 163 -2.37 -20.29 6.96
CA ILE A 163 -3.81 -20.31 6.76
C ILE A 163 -4.07 -20.44 5.27
N ASN A 164 -4.75 -21.53 4.89
CA ASN A 164 -5.10 -21.85 3.52
C ASN A 164 -6.62 -22.10 3.42
N GLY A 165 -7.34 -21.33 2.62
CA GLY A 165 -8.78 -21.54 2.41
C GLY A 165 -9.60 -21.28 3.69
N LEU A 166 -9.44 -20.11 4.30
CA LEU A 166 -10.20 -19.72 5.50
C LEU A 166 -11.29 -18.71 5.11
N HIS A 167 -12.52 -19.01 5.47
CA HIS A 167 -13.62 -18.04 5.40
C HIS A 167 -14.01 -17.58 6.81
N ALA A 168 -13.71 -16.32 7.14
CA ALA A 168 -13.99 -15.68 8.42
C ALA A 168 -15.10 -14.63 8.25
N ALA A 169 -16.33 -14.96 8.61
CA ALA A 169 -17.53 -14.15 8.30
C ALA A 169 -17.54 -12.76 8.95
N GLU A 170 -16.81 -12.55 10.03
CA GLU A 170 -16.71 -11.28 10.75
C GLU A 170 -15.28 -10.72 10.71
N HIS A 171 -14.34 -11.31 11.46
CA HIS A 171 -13.00 -10.77 11.55
C HIS A 171 -11.93 -11.83 11.79
N LEU A 172 -10.75 -11.57 11.25
CA LEU A 172 -9.52 -12.29 11.52
C LEU A 172 -8.52 -11.32 12.16
N SER A 173 -8.06 -11.64 13.36
CA SER A 173 -7.15 -10.78 14.12
C SER A 173 -5.90 -11.50 14.59
N PHE A 174 -4.76 -10.82 14.45
CA PHE A 174 -3.45 -11.22 14.94
C PHE A 174 -2.96 -10.10 15.86
N ASP A 175 -2.82 -10.37 17.16
CA ASP A 175 -2.42 -9.35 18.14
C ASP A 175 -1.27 -9.84 19.01
N ASP A 176 -0.21 -9.03 19.08
CA ASP A 176 0.96 -9.28 19.93
C ASP A 176 1.59 -10.64 19.57
N LEU A 177 2.15 -10.77 18.38
CA LEU A 177 2.71 -12.04 17.89
C LEU A 177 4.14 -11.86 17.41
N TRP A 178 5.01 -12.80 17.78
CA TRP A 178 6.33 -12.96 17.18
C TRP A 178 6.42 -14.31 16.48
N LEU A 179 6.36 -14.29 15.15
CA LEU A 179 6.26 -15.48 14.32
C LEU A 179 7.54 -15.68 13.49
N LEU A 180 7.85 -16.94 13.21
CA LEU A 180 8.85 -17.29 12.19
C LEU A 180 8.35 -16.82 10.82
N GLY A 181 7.10 -17.10 10.49
CA GLY A 181 6.47 -16.68 9.25
C GLY A 181 4.95 -16.71 9.35
N LEU A 182 4.33 -15.84 8.54
CA LEU A 182 2.87 -15.75 8.38
C LEU A 182 2.55 -15.93 6.90
N VAL A 183 1.86 -17.02 6.58
CA VAL A 183 1.43 -17.36 5.22
C VAL A 183 -0.08 -17.40 5.19
N LEU A 184 -0.68 -16.56 4.34
CA LEU A 184 -2.13 -16.45 4.17
C LEU A 184 -2.47 -16.70 2.70
N HIS A 185 -3.24 -17.75 2.41
CA HIS A 185 -3.65 -18.10 1.06
C HIS A 185 -5.16 -18.36 1.03
N ASP A 186 -5.84 -17.85 0.02
CA ASP A 186 -7.30 -18.00 -0.16
C ASP A 186 -8.07 -17.64 1.12
N LEU A 187 -7.95 -16.37 1.52
CA LEU A 187 -8.53 -15.85 2.76
C LEU A 187 -9.70 -14.94 2.41
N ASP A 188 -10.88 -15.27 2.89
CA ASP A 188 -12.09 -14.44 2.74
C ASP A 188 -12.56 -13.96 4.11
N THR A 189 -12.52 -12.66 4.35
CA THR A 189 -12.93 -12.07 5.63
C THR A 189 -13.51 -10.68 5.47
N ARG A 190 -14.37 -10.23 6.40
CA ARG A 190 -14.79 -8.82 6.39
C ARG A 190 -13.69 -7.91 6.88
N GLU A 191 -13.08 -8.23 8.02
CA GLU A 191 -12.00 -7.42 8.60
C GLU A 191 -10.75 -8.26 8.89
N LEU A 192 -9.59 -7.79 8.39
CA LEU A 192 -8.28 -8.34 8.72
C LEU A 192 -7.47 -7.34 9.54
N MET A 193 -7.06 -7.73 10.75
CA MET A 193 -6.28 -6.91 11.66
C MET A 193 -4.96 -7.55 12.03
N LEU A 194 -3.85 -6.90 11.67
CA LEU A 194 -2.50 -7.21 12.13
C LEU A 194 -2.07 -6.14 13.13
N LYS A 195 -1.92 -6.50 14.40
CA LYS A 195 -1.54 -5.59 15.48
C LYS A 195 -0.30 -6.10 16.21
N ARG A 196 0.79 -5.33 16.20
CA ARG A 196 2.05 -5.67 16.89
C ARG A 196 2.54 -7.07 16.50
N VAL A 197 2.63 -7.32 15.20
CA VAL A 197 3.08 -8.60 14.64
C VAL A 197 4.51 -8.45 14.17
N ARG A 198 5.40 -9.32 14.62
CA ARG A 198 6.80 -9.39 14.18
C ARG A 198 7.05 -10.68 13.43
N LEU A 199 7.59 -10.57 12.22
CA LEU A 199 7.91 -11.71 11.37
C LEU A 199 9.43 -11.80 11.18
N ASP A 200 9.96 -13.02 11.10
CA ASP A 200 11.36 -13.26 10.71
C ASP A 200 11.53 -13.56 9.22
N VAL A 201 10.48 -14.12 8.61
CA VAL A 201 10.38 -14.39 7.18
C VAL A 201 9.37 -13.41 6.56
N PRO A 202 9.59 -12.93 5.32
CA PRO A 202 8.69 -11.98 4.67
C PRO A 202 7.23 -12.45 4.66
N LEU A 203 6.30 -11.52 4.88
CA LEU A 203 4.87 -11.79 4.78
C LEU A 203 4.53 -12.24 3.37
N ARG A 204 3.82 -13.36 3.25
CA ARG A 204 3.27 -13.83 1.98
C ARG A 204 1.77 -14.00 2.13
N THR A 205 1.05 -13.14 1.43
CA THR A 205 -0.40 -13.19 1.34
C THR A 205 -0.81 -13.22 -0.12
N THR A 206 -1.71 -14.14 -0.48
CA THR A 206 -2.22 -14.36 -1.84
C THR A 206 -3.70 -14.61 -1.76
N ASP A 207 -4.48 -14.12 -2.74
CA ASP A 207 -5.94 -14.30 -2.80
C ASP A 207 -6.67 -13.85 -1.52
N LEU A 208 -6.28 -12.67 -0.98
CA LEU A 208 -7.01 -12.05 0.13
C LEU A 208 -8.26 -11.33 -0.40
N ARG A 209 -9.43 -11.75 0.05
CA ARG A 209 -10.70 -11.08 -0.17
C ARG A 209 -11.14 -10.42 1.13
N CYS A 210 -11.16 -9.09 1.14
CA CYS A 210 -11.51 -8.31 2.31
C CYS A 210 -12.63 -7.33 1.97
N SER A 211 -13.82 -7.50 2.58
CA SER A 211 -14.96 -6.65 2.24
C SER A 211 -14.94 -5.30 2.94
N ASP A 212 -14.51 -5.24 4.20
CA ASP A 212 -14.75 -4.08 5.08
C ASP A 212 -13.48 -3.33 5.43
N THR A 213 -12.45 -3.94 6.04
CA THR A 213 -11.20 -3.21 6.35
C THR A 213 -9.97 -4.13 6.46
N LEU A 214 -8.83 -3.65 5.94
CA LEU A 214 -7.51 -4.22 6.24
C LEU A 214 -6.73 -3.23 7.10
N ARG A 215 -6.38 -3.62 8.32
CA ARG A 215 -5.60 -2.79 9.24
C ARG A 215 -4.29 -3.46 9.59
N VAL A 216 -3.19 -2.77 9.29
CA VAL A 216 -1.85 -3.15 9.67
C VAL A 216 -1.34 -2.11 10.65
N ASN A 217 -1.01 -2.49 11.87
CA ASN A 217 -0.57 -1.57 12.92
C ASN A 217 0.58 -2.19 13.72
N GLY A 218 1.78 -1.61 13.62
CA GLY A 218 2.95 -2.13 14.34
C GLY A 218 3.47 -3.45 13.76
N LEU A 219 3.46 -3.59 12.42
CA LEU A 219 3.98 -4.77 11.74
C LEU A 219 5.48 -4.60 11.52
N VAL A 220 6.28 -5.53 12.03
CA VAL A 220 7.74 -5.58 11.89
C VAL A 220 8.10 -6.65 10.86
N LEU A 221 8.72 -6.24 9.77
CA LEU A 221 9.04 -7.10 8.61
C LEU A 221 10.55 -7.28 8.45
N PRO A 222 11.04 -8.48 8.07
CA PRO A 222 12.44 -8.68 7.72
C PRO A 222 12.83 -7.95 6.44
N ALA A 223 14.14 -7.83 6.21
CA ALA A 223 14.67 -7.41 4.93
C ALA A 223 14.26 -8.42 3.84
N GLY A 224 13.36 -8.02 2.95
CA GLY A 224 12.86 -8.87 1.88
C GLY A 224 11.55 -8.34 1.28
N ASP A 225 11.09 -9.01 0.23
CA ASP A 225 9.84 -8.68 -0.45
C ASP A 225 8.65 -9.27 0.32
N SER A 226 8.13 -8.50 1.28
CA SER A 226 6.82 -8.80 1.87
C SER A 226 5.73 -8.35 0.91
N CYS A 227 4.79 -9.24 0.61
CA CYS A 227 3.75 -8.96 -0.39
C CYS A 227 2.37 -9.49 -0.04
N ILE A 228 1.37 -8.73 -0.49
CA ILE A 228 -0.04 -9.10 -0.58
C ILE A 228 -0.35 -9.11 -2.09
N ALA A 229 -0.58 -10.29 -2.65
CA ALA A 229 -0.74 -10.50 -4.09
C ALA A 229 -2.15 -10.98 -4.45
N ASP A 230 -2.59 -10.67 -5.67
CA ASP A 230 -3.82 -11.20 -6.29
C ASP A 230 -5.05 -11.03 -5.38
N SER A 231 -5.17 -9.88 -4.72
CA SER A 231 -6.13 -9.65 -3.63
C SER A 231 -7.19 -8.60 -3.99
N ASP A 232 -8.42 -8.78 -3.52
CA ASP A 232 -9.53 -7.81 -3.67
C ASP A 232 -9.94 -7.26 -2.30
N ILE A 233 -9.60 -6.01 -2.05
CA ILE A 233 -9.86 -5.31 -0.79
C ILE A 233 -10.82 -4.15 -1.06
N ARG A 234 -12.11 -4.38 -0.79
CA ARG A 234 -13.20 -3.44 -1.08
C ARG A 234 -13.34 -2.32 -0.07
N GLY A 235 -12.71 -2.45 1.09
CA GLY A 235 -12.69 -1.45 2.13
C GLY A 235 -11.37 -0.70 2.27
N PRO A 236 -11.24 0.23 3.24
CA PRO A 236 -10.00 0.94 3.47
C PRO A 236 -8.89 0.03 3.99
N VAL A 237 -7.72 0.20 3.40
CA VAL A 237 -6.43 -0.32 3.85
C VAL A 237 -5.71 0.75 4.65
N ASP A 238 -5.46 0.49 5.93
CA ASP A 238 -4.72 1.40 6.81
C ASP A 238 -3.44 0.74 7.29
N VAL A 239 -2.30 1.27 6.86
CA VAL A 239 -0.96 0.78 7.23
C VAL A 239 -0.29 1.77 8.15
N ARG A 240 -0.17 1.40 9.42
CA ARG A 240 0.44 2.20 10.48
C ARG A 240 1.63 1.51 11.13
N ASP A 241 2.62 2.31 11.50
CA ASP A 241 3.79 1.89 12.27
C ASP A 241 4.46 0.63 11.69
N LEU A 242 4.68 0.63 10.36
CA LEU A 242 5.45 -0.40 9.68
C LEU A 242 6.94 -0.20 9.97
N GLU A 243 7.60 -1.25 10.46
CA GLU A 243 9.01 -1.23 10.86
C GLU A 243 9.80 -2.36 10.20
N ALA A 244 11.10 -2.14 10.01
CA ALA A 244 12.02 -3.15 9.49
C ALA A 244 12.67 -3.89 10.67
N GLN A 245 12.87 -5.19 10.52
CA GLN A 245 13.61 -6.01 11.48
C GLN A 245 15.11 -5.81 11.27
N GLY A 246 15.75 -5.07 12.18
CA GLY A 246 17.18 -4.82 12.12
C GLY A 246 17.56 -3.56 12.90
N ASP A 247 18.85 -3.40 13.18
CA ASP A 247 19.35 -2.29 13.98
C ASP A 247 19.19 -0.94 13.26
N GLN A 248 19.07 0.11 14.07
CA GLN A 248 18.74 1.48 13.68
C GLN A 248 19.72 2.03 12.62
N GLY A 249 19.38 1.86 11.34
CA GLY A 249 20.22 2.22 10.18
C GLY A 249 19.93 1.38 8.92
N ALA A 250 19.19 0.28 9.07
CA ALA A 250 18.82 -0.64 8.00
C ALA A 250 17.74 -0.07 7.03
N ALA A 251 17.69 -0.67 5.84
CA ALA A 251 16.77 -0.36 4.74
C ALA A 251 15.31 -0.17 5.20
N PRO A 252 14.52 0.69 4.50
CA PRO A 252 13.14 0.94 4.88
C PRO A 252 12.31 -0.33 4.87
N ALA A 253 11.33 -0.41 5.78
CA ALA A 253 10.37 -1.52 5.80
C ALA A 253 9.56 -1.51 4.51
N ARG A 254 9.51 -2.63 3.79
CA ARG A 254 8.84 -2.72 2.48
C ARG A 254 7.65 -3.67 2.55
N LEU A 255 6.47 -3.15 2.20
CA LEU A 255 5.26 -3.93 1.99
C LEU A 255 4.74 -3.64 0.58
N SER A 256 4.56 -4.66 -0.25
CA SER A 256 4.08 -4.48 -1.63
C SER A 256 2.71 -5.12 -1.84
N PHE A 257 1.81 -4.38 -2.49
CA PHE A 257 0.60 -4.94 -3.08
C PHE A 257 0.89 -5.25 -4.55
N ARG A 258 0.56 -6.47 -4.97
CA ARG A 258 0.81 -6.95 -6.34
C ARG A 258 -0.50 -7.41 -6.97
N ASN A 259 -0.81 -6.99 -8.19
CA ASN A 259 -2.01 -7.41 -8.93
C ASN A 259 -3.30 -7.34 -8.10
N SER A 260 -3.41 -6.32 -7.23
CA SER A 260 -4.50 -6.23 -6.26
C SER A 260 -5.46 -5.09 -6.60
N THR A 261 -6.68 -5.16 -6.09
CA THR A 261 -7.65 -4.06 -6.12
C THR A 261 -7.89 -3.55 -4.71
N LEU A 262 -7.66 -2.25 -4.49
CA LEU A 262 -7.82 -1.59 -3.20
C LEU A 262 -8.84 -0.47 -3.32
N ALA A 263 -9.79 -0.34 -2.38
CA ALA A 263 -10.72 0.79 -2.40
C ALA A 263 -10.06 2.10 -1.93
N ARG A 264 -9.31 2.06 -0.83
CA ARG A 264 -8.60 3.21 -0.29
C ARG A 264 -7.34 2.74 0.41
N LEU A 265 -6.26 3.51 0.33
CA LEU A 265 -5.00 3.21 1.01
C LEU A 265 -4.52 4.43 1.80
N THR A 266 -4.26 4.25 3.10
CA THR A 266 -3.60 5.22 3.97
C THR A 266 -2.37 4.61 4.61
N ALA A 267 -1.31 5.42 4.72
CA ALA A 267 -0.02 5.00 5.21
C ALA A 267 0.57 5.98 6.22
N GLY A 268 1.12 5.48 7.31
CA GLY A 268 1.81 6.31 8.29
C GLY A 268 2.74 5.54 9.20
N SER A 269 4.04 5.85 9.17
CA SER A 269 5.01 5.25 10.09
C SER A 269 6.01 6.29 10.56
N ARG A 270 6.42 6.17 11.82
CA ARG A 270 7.55 6.94 12.36
C ARG A 270 8.87 6.45 11.78
N ALA A 271 9.00 5.14 11.58
CA ALA A 271 10.14 4.51 10.94
C ALA A 271 10.07 4.69 9.41
N PRO A 272 11.22 4.67 8.71
CA PRO A 272 11.23 4.73 7.25
C PRO A 272 10.53 3.49 6.69
N SER A 273 9.44 3.70 5.93
CA SER A 273 8.66 2.63 5.33
C SER A 273 8.27 2.96 3.89
N VAL A 274 8.15 1.92 3.07
CA VAL A 274 7.79 1.99 1.66
C VAL A 274 6.64 1.04 1.39
N ILE A 275 5.57 1.57 0.83
CA ILE A 275 4.41 0.80 0.39
C ILE A 275 4.40 0.78 -1.13
N GLY A 276 4.70 -0.38 -1.70
CA GLY A 276 4.73 -0.60 -3.14
C GLY A 276 3.37 -0.98 -3.69
N LEU A 277 2.98 -0.38 -4.81
CA LEU A 277 1.82 -0.75 -5.62
C LEU A 277 2.34 -1.20 -6.98
N ARG A 278 2.25 -2.51 -7.27
CA ARG A 278 2.72 -3.13 -8.52
C ARG A 278 1.56 -3.79 -9.24
N GLY A 279 1.23 -3.34 -10.45
CA GLY A 279 0.02 -3.77 -11.16
C GLY A 279 -1.25 -3.64 -10.32
N THR A 280 -1.28 -2.71 -9.35
CA THR A 280 -2.34 -2.61 -8.34
C THR A 280 -3.22 -1.40 -8.63
N SER A 281 -4.54 -1.59 -8.54
CA SER A 281 -5.52 -0.55 -8.78
C SER A 281 -6.13 -0.06 -7.47
N VAL A 282 -5.92 1.23 -7.15
CA VAL A 282 -6.62 1.92 -6.06
C VAL A 282 -7.85 2.61 -6.65
N THR A 283 -9.04 2.07 -6.46
CA THR A 283 -10.26 2.53 -7.14
C THR A 283 -10.83 3.82 -6.55
N GLY A 284 -10.71 4.01 -5.24
CA GLY A 284 -11.11 5.23 -4.53
C GLY A 284 -9.95 6.20 -4.39
N ALA A 285 -9.46 6.40 -3.16
CA ALA A 285 -8.47 7.42 -2.85
C ALA A 285 -7.18 6.85 -2.26
N LEU A 286 -6.04 7.38 -2.71
CA LEU A 286 -4.74 7.21 -2.06
C LEU A 286 -4.54 8.38 -1.09
N GLY A 287 -4.48 8.11 0.21
CA GLY A 287 -4.20 9.11 1.23
C GLY A 287 -2.73 9.51 1.23
N LEU A 288 -2.40 10.74 1.62
CA LEU A 288 -0.99 11.16 1.74
C LEU A 288 -0.27 10.33 2.78
N PRO A 289 0.97 9.88 2.50
CA PRO A 289 1.72 9.16 3.49
C PRO A 289 2.15 10.14 4.60
N THR A 290 2.06 9.67 5.84
CA THR A 290 2.42 10.46 7.02
C THR A 290 3.73 9.94 7.63
N GLY A 291 4.43 10.80 8.39
CA GLY A 291 5.71 10.45 8.99
C GLY A 291 6.83 10.26 7.96
N ARG A 292 7.51 9.11 8.00
CA ARG A 292 8.60 8.74 7.08
C ARG A 292 8.18 7.67 6.06
N SER A 293 6.88 7.44 5.91
CA SER A 293 6.32 6.55 4.90
C SER A 293 6.37 7.17 3.51
N ARG A 294 6.55 6.33 2.50
CA ARG A 294 6.52 6.70 1.07
C ARG A 294 5.78 5.64 0.26
N TYR A 295 5.17 6.04 -0.83
CA TYR A 295 4.62 5.12 -1.83
C TYR A 295 5.62 4.85 -2.95
N ASP A 296 5.58 3.63 -3.47
CA ASP A 296 6.30 3.23 -4.67
C ASP A 296 5.27 2.79 -5.71
N LEU A 297 5.14 3.53 -6.81
CA LEU A 297 4.11 3.30 -7.83
C LEU A 297 4.75 2.79 -9.11
N ASP A 298 4.42 1.56 -9.47
CA ASP A 298 4.76 0.95 -10.75
C ASP A 298 3.96 1.57 -11.92
N GLU A 299 4.44 1.37 -13.15
CA GLU A 299 3.80 1.91 -14.36
C GLU A 299 2.43 1.30 -14.64
N ASP A 300 2.24 0.03 -14.27
CA ASP A 300 0.97 -0.70 -14.42
C ASP A 300 -0.04 -0.42 -13.30
N SER A 301 0.31 0.42 -12.32
CA SER A 301 -0.58 0.75 -11.20
C SER A 301 -1.46 1.96 -11.51
N SER A 302 -2.74 1.89 -11.14
CA SER A 302 -3.69 2.97 -11.34
C SER A 302 -4.25 3.48 -10.02
N VAL A 303 -4.35 4.80 -9.85
CA VAL A 303 -4.96 5.42 -8.66
C VAL A 303 -6.11 6.32 -9.10
N GLY A 304 -7.29 6.07 -8.55
CA GLY A 304 -8.53 6.79 -8.85
C GLY A 304 -8.45 8.26 -8.45
N ASP A 305 -8.13 8.55 -7.20
CA ASP A 305 -7.87 9.90 -6.69
C ASP A 305 -6.72 9.91 -5.68
N LEU A 306 -6.08 11.05 -5.51
CA LEU A 306 -5.08 11.30 -4.48
C LEU A 306 -5.62 12.35 -3.52
N GLU A 307 -5.60 12.08 -2.22
CA GLU A 307 -6.04 13.05 -1.22
C GLU A 307 -5.02 14.20 -1.14
N LEU A 308 -5.42 15.41 -1.55
CA LEU A 308 -4.54 16.59 -1.57
C LEU A 308 -4.90 17.61 -0.47
N THR A 309 -5.55 17.17 0.61
CA THR A 309 -6.00 18.04 1.69
C THR A 309 -4.84 18.82 2.30
N GLY A 310 -4.97 20.15 2.35
CA GLY A 310 -3.96 21.07 2.89
C GLY A 310 -2.74 21.33 1.99
N GLN A 311 -2.63 20.73 0.80
CA GLN A 311 -1.48 20.94 -0.10
C GLN A 311 -1.74 22.08 -1.09
N THR A 312 -0.83 23.05 -1.16
CA THR A 312 -0.85 24.13 -2.15
C THR A 312 0.43 24.18 -2.97
N PHE A 313 0.29 24.11 -4.30
CA PHE A 313 1.42 24.14 -5.24
C PHE A 313 1.47 25.51 -5.92
N ARG A 314 2.28 26.42 -5.39
CA ARG A 314 2.53 27.74 -5.99
C ARG A 314 3.69 27.69 -6.98
N ASN A 315 4.71 26.89 -6.68
CA ASN A 315 5.97 26.81 -7.43
C ASN A 315 6.39 25.36 -7.69
N SER A 316 7.26 25.18 -8.69
CA SER A 316 7.85 23.88 -9.06
C SER A 316 8.56 23.18 -7.90
N ASP A 317 9.26 23.93 -7.05
CA ASP A 317 9.97 23.36 -5.90
C ASP A 317 9.01 22.75 -4.87
N GLN A 318 7.81 23.33 -4.71
CA GLN A 318 6.79 22.79 -3.80
C GLN A 318 6.25 21.46 -4.33
N VAL A 319 6.02 21.37 -5.64
CA VAL A 319 5.59 20.12 -6.30
C VAL A 319 6.67 19.04 -6.14
N LEU A 320 7.94 19.37 -6.40
CA LEU A 320 9.04 18.41 -6.24
C LEU A 320 9.20 17.98 -4.78
N SER A 321 9.18 18.92 -3.84
CA SER A 321 9.27 18.60 -2.39
C SER A 321 8.11 17.73 -1.89
N PHE A 322 6.93 17.85 -2.52
CA PHE A 322 5.78 17.00 -2.24
C PHE A 322 5.98 15.60 -2.82
N LEU A 323 6.40 15.51 -4.08
CA LEU A 323 6.64 14.23 -4.75
C LEU A 323 7.76 13.45 -4.04
N ASP A 324 8.85 14.11 -3.65
CA ASP A 324 9.97 13.50 -2.93
C ASP A 324 9.60 13.07 -1.49
N ARG A 325 8.52 13.63 -0.93
CA ARG A 325 7.99 13.24 0.38
C ARG A 325 6.98 12.10 0.26
N ALA A 326 6.13 12.16 -0.75
CA ALA A 326 5.05 11.19 -0.95
C ALA A 326 5.52 9.90 -1.61
N PHE A 327 6.52 9.99 -2.50
CA PHE A 327 6.98 8.86 -3.30
C PHE A 327 8.46 8.54 -3.06
N THR A 328 8.82 7.27 -3.24
CA THR A 328 10.22 6.83 -3.24
C THR A 328 10.94 7.32 -4.48
N GLU A 329 10.32 7.09 -5.63
CA GLU A 329 10.77 7.55 -6.94
C GLU A 329 9.63 8.27 -7.64
N VAL A 330 9.96 9.29 -8.43
CA VAL A 330 8.95 10.03 -9.18
C VAL A 330 8.79 9.41 -10.56
N THR A 331 7.91 8.42 -10.64
CA THR A 331 7.53 7.72 -11.87
C THR A 331 6.50 8.51 -12.68
N ALA A 332 6.27 8.10 -13.94
CA ALA A 332 5.22 8.69 -14.77
C ALA A 332 3.83 8.49 -14.14
N ALA A 333 3.59 7.33 -13.52
CA ALA A 333 2.38 7.02 -12.77
C ALA A 333 2.18 7.98 -11.59
N ALA A 334 3.23 8.24 -10.79
CA ALA A 334 3.14 9.21 -9.68
C ALA A 334 2.79 10.63 -10.16
N LEU A 335 3.32 11.06 -11.31
CA LEU A 335 3.00 12.39 -11.85
C LEU A 335 1.55 12.45 -12.39
N GLU A 336 1.11 11.45 -13.14
CA GLU A 336 -0.23 11.44 -13.72
C GLU A 336 -1.32 11.30 -12.65
N THR A 337 -1.07 10.54 -11.58
CA THR A 337 -2.00 10.43 -10.44
C THR A 337 -2.20 11.77 -9.72
N VAL A 338 -1.11 12.52 -9.45
CA VAL A 338 -1.19 13.88 -8.89
C VAL A 338 -1.90 14.82 -9.87
N ARG A 339 -1.60 14.72 -11.17
CA ARG A 339 -2.25 15.53 -12.20
C ARG A 339 -3.76 15.31 -12.25
N ALA A 340 -4.20 14.05 -12.25
CA ALA A 340 -5.60 13.67 -12.29
C ALA A 340 -6.34 14.18 -11.04
N ALA A 341 -5.72 14.05 -9.86
CA ALA A 341 -6.27 14.56 -8.61
C ALA A 341 -6.41 16.09 -8.57
N LEU A 342 -5.46 16.82 -9.16
CA LEU A 342 -5.53 18.28 -9.30
C LEU A 342 -6.60 18.71 -10.31
N ALA A 343 -6.71 17.99 -11.43
CA ALA A 343 -7.72 18.26 -12.46
C ALA A 343 -9.14 18.06 -11.92
N ARG A 344 -9.39 16.99 -11.15
CA ARG A 344 -10.69 16.75 -10.48
C ARG A 344 -11.10 17.88 -9.53
N ARG A 345 -10.14 18.63 -8.99
CA ARG A 345 -10.36 19.76 -8.07
C ARG A 345 -10.35 21.12 -8.78
N ASN A 346 -10.39 21.14 -10.12
CA ASN A 346 -10.34 22.36 -10.95
C ASN A 346 -9.12 23.26 -10.67
N ARG A 347 -7.99 22.68 -10.21
CA ARG A 347 -6.74 23.43 -9.93
C ARG A 347 -5.89 23.58 -11.19
N ASN A 348 -6.48 24.16 -12.22
CA ASN A 348 -5.93 24.24 -13.59
C ASN A 348 -4.52 24.84 -13.64
N ARG A 349 -4.24 25.86 -12.81
CA ARG A 349 -2.91 26.49 -12.73
C ARG A 349 -1.82 25.50 -12.30
N GLU A 350 -2.15 24.56 -11.43
CA GLU A 350 -1.19 23.61 -10.85
C GLU A 350 -1.00 22.39 -11.77
N VAL A 351 -2.08 21.94 -12.41
CA VAL A 351 -2.03 20.93 -13.49
C VAL A 351 -1.07 21.37 -14.59
N ASP A 352 -1.17 22.63 -15.00
CA ASP A 352 -0.29 23.26 -15.97
C ASP A 352 1.19 23.26 -15.51
N GLN A 353 1.47 23.54 -14.24
CA GLN A 353 2.82 23.46 -13.69
C GLN A 353 3.38 22.04 -13.69
N LEU A 354 2.55 21.05 -13.36
CA LEU A 354 2.96 19.65 -13.30
C LEU A 354 3.22 19.08 -14.70
N TYR A 355 2.41 19.45 -15.69
CA TYR A 355 2.67 19.13 -17.10
C TYR A 355 3.98 19.75 -17.61
N TYR A 356 4.32 20.96 -17.16
CA TYR A 356 5.60 21.56 -17.52
C TYR A 356 6.78 20.78 -16.88
N LEU A 357 6.63 20.35 -15.63
CA LEU A 357 7.64 19.56 -14.93
C LEU A 357 7.85 18.17 -15.54
N THR A 358 6.78 17.46 -15.94
CA THR A 358 6.88 16.17 -16.62
C THR A 358 7.69 16.30 -17.92
N ARG A 359 7.35 17.30 -18.74
CA ARG A 359 8.06 17.58 -20.00
C ARG A 359 9.52 17.98 -19.80
N GLN A 360 9.84 18.75 -18.76
CA GLN A 360 11.23 19.08 -18.43
C GLN A 360 12.04 17.83 -18.03
N ARG A 361 11.44 16.89 -17.31
CA ARG A 361 12.08 15.62 -16.94
C ARG A 361 12.28 14.69 -18.12
N GLU A 362 11.28 14.52 -18.98
CA GLU A 362 11.42 13.78 -20.24
C GLU A 362 12.56 14.34 -21.09
N ALA A 363 12.66 15.68 -21.19
CA ALA A 363 13.74 16.34 -21.92
C ALA A 363 15.12 16.13 -21.26
N ALA A 364 15.18 16.02 -19.95
CA ALA A 364 16.43 15.77 -19.21
C ALA A 364 16.97 14.35 -19.43
N LEU A 365 16.13 13.37 -19.73
CA LEU A 365 16.55 11.99 -20.02
C LEU A 365 17.20 11.81 -21.41
N LEU A 366 17.12 12.83 -22.28
CA LEU A 366 17.70 12.78 -23.62
C LEU A 366 19.23 13.00 -23.63
N PRO A 367 19.96 12.46 -24.64
CA PRO A 367 21.39 12.67 -24.82
C PRO A 367 21.75 14.15 -25.01
N ARG A 368 22.93 14.59 -24.54
CA ARG A 368 23.30 16.01 -24.32
C ARG A 368 22.96 16.97 -25.47
N PHE A 369 23.25 16.62 -26.73
CA PHE A 369 22.93 17.48 -27.88
C PHE A 369 21.42 17.61 -28.13
N ARG A 370 20.67 16.52 -28.00
CA ARG A 370 19.20 16.56 -28.04
C ARG A 370 18.64 17.25 -26.81
N ARG A 371 19.29 17.15 -25.64
CA ARG A 371 18.88 17.85 -24.41
C ARG A 371 18.93 19.36 -24.57
N TYR A 372 19.98 19.94 -25.17
CA TYR A 372 20.03 21.39 -25.41
C TYR A 372 18.98 21.85 -26.43
N LEU A 373 18.81 21.10 -27.52
CA LEU A 373 17.85 21.43 -28.57
C LEU A 373 16.40 21.27 -28.07
N VAL A 374 16.12 20.21 -27.32
CA VAL A 374 14.81 19.94 -26.70
C VAL A 374 14.57 20.82 -25.48
N GLN A 375 15.55 21.21 -24.66
CA GLN A 375 15.32 22.21 -23.61
C GLN A 375 15.03 23.60 -24.21
N GLY A 376 15.67 23.96 -25.31
CA GLY A 376 15.37 25.19 -26.07
C GLY A 376 13.97 25.16 -26.72
N VAL A 377 13.57 24.03 -27.29
CA VAL A 377 12.28 23.87 -28.00
C VAL A 377 11.12 23.47 -27.08
N VAL A 378 11.35 22.67 -26.04
CA VAL A 378 10.32 22.20 -25.09
C VAL A 378 10.18 23.14 -23.90
N GLY A 379 11.29 23.70 -23.39
CA GLY A 379 11.25 24.80 -22.41
C GLY A 379 10.80 26.13 -23.03
N GLY A 380 11.10 26.33 -24.32
CA GLY A 380 10.59 27.42 -25.16
C GLY A 380 9.24 27.07 -25.79
N PHE A 381 9.24 26.63 -27.05
CA PHE A 381 8.07 26.42 -27.91
C PHE A 381 6.91 25.58 -27.30
N LEU A 382 7.16 24.42 -26.67
CA LEU A 382 6.07 23.65 -26.02
C LEU A 382 5.65 24.19 -24.65
N GLY A 383 6.57 24.77 -23.88
CA GLY A 383 6.29 25.45 -22.61
C GLY A 383 5.46 26.74 -22.79
N TRP A 384 5.44 27.30 -24.00
CA TRP A 384 4.60 28.44 -24.34
C TRP A 384 3.13 28.13 -24.13
N GLY A 385 2.63 26.95 -24.53
CA GLY A 385 1.21 26.57 -24.40
C GLY A 385 0.61 26.58 -22.98
N VAL A 386 1.44 26.81 -21.96
CA VAL A 386 1.11 26.76 -20.52
C VAL A 386 1.38 28.11 -19.82
N ARG A 387 2.42 28.85 -20.22
CA ARG A 387 2.82 30.12 -19.58
C ARG A 387 3.06 31.22 -20.61
N ALA A 388 2.11 32.16 -20.73
CA ALA A 388 2.21 33.36 -21.57
C ALA A 388 3.45 34.24 -21.29
N ARG A 389 4.09 34.09 -20.12
CA ARG A 389 5.33 34.81 -19.78
C ARG A 389 6.52 34.40 -20.68
N ASN A 390 6.56 33.16 -21.15
CA ASN A 390 7.66 32.66 -21.98
C ASN A 390 7.65 33.24 -23.40
N PRO A 391 6.54 33.22 -24.18
CA PRO A 391 6.50 33.89 -25.49
C PRO A 391 6.64 35.41 -25.35
N ALA A 392 6.15 36.02 -24.27
CA ALA A 392 6.36 37.45 -24.01
C ALA A 392 7.84 37.80 -23.76
N ARG A 393 8.58 36.95 -23.04
CA ARG A 393 10.04 37.10 -22.85
C ARG A 393 10.81 36.92 -24.16
N VAL A 394 10.40 35.96 -24.99
CA VAL A 394 11.03 35.70 -26.30
C VAL A 394 10.76 36.86 -27.26
N LEU A 395 9.55 37.40 -27.26
CA LEU A 395 9.21 38.63 -27.99
C LEU A 395 10.07 39.81 -27.52
N LEU A 396 10.19 40.02 -26.20
CA LEU A 396 11.00 41.10 -25.64
C LEU A 396 12.50 40.93 -25.95
N LEU A 397 13.03 39.70 -25.86
CA LEU A 397 14.42 39.41 -26.24
C LEU A 397 14.63 39.61 -27.75
N GLY A 398 13.68 39.22 -28.59
CA GLY A 398 13.70 39.45 -30.03
C GLY A 398 13.72 40.94 -30.37
N ILE A 399 12.88 41.74 -29.70
CA ILE A 399 12.87 43.20 -29.80
C ILE A 399 14.24 43.78 -29.40
N LEU A 400 14.79 43.37 -28.25
CA LEU A 400 16.08 43.87 -27.77
C LEU A 400 17.24 43.49 -28.71
N LEU A 401 17.29 42.25 -29.18
CA LEU A 401 18.32 41.79 -30.10
C LEU A 401 18.23 42.51 -31.45
N THR A 402 17.01 42.73 -31.93
CA THR A 402 16.75 43.53 -33.14
C THR A 402 17.19 44.98 -32.96
N ALA A 403 16.92 45.59 -31.79
CA ALA A 403 17.36 46.93 -31.46
C ALA A 403 18.90 47.04 -31.42
N VAL A 404 19.58 46.04 -30.84
CA VAL A 404 21.05 45.97 -30.82
C VAL A 404 21.60 45.81 -32.24
N CYS A 405 21.04 44.93 -33.06
CA CYS A 405 21.45 44.78 -34.46
C CYS A 405 21.22 46.05 -35.28
N LEU A 406 20.09 46.72 -35.10
CA LEU A 406 19.77 48.01 -35.75
C LEU A 406 20.75 49.11 -35.34
N HIS A 407 21.12 49.14 -34.05
CA HIS A 407 22.12 50.07 -33.55
C HIS A 407 23.50 49.76 -34.15
N LEU A 408 23.95 48.51 -34.09
CA LEU A 408 25.25 48.10 -34.62
C LEU A 408 25.38 48.24 -36.14
N ALA A 409 24.30 48.04 -36.90
CA ALA A 409 24.31 48.14 -38.36
C ALA A 409 24.64 49.57 -38.84
N GLY A 410 24.48 50.59 -37.99
CA GLY A 410 24.85 51.96 -38.31
C GLY A 410 23.83 52.84 -39.07
N PRO A 411 22.72 52.36 -39.70
CA PRO A 411 21.90 53.22 -40.56
C PRO A 411 21.06 54.26 -39.79
N LEU A 412 21.09 54.22 -38.45
CA LEU A 412 20.36 55.14 -37.57
C LEU A 412 21.28 56.19 -36.91
N HIS A 413 22.60 56.13 -37.17
CA HIS A 413 23.55 57.11 -36.66
C HIS A 413 23.51 58.38 -37.52
N GLY A 414 23.22 59.52 -36.91
CA GLY A 414 23.38 60.81 -37.59
C GLY A 414 24.86 61.09 -37.91
N THR A 415 25.13 61.94 -38.91
CA THR A 415 26.49 62.39 -39.23
C THR A 415 27.14 63.00 -37.97
N GLY A 416 28.19 62.35 -37.46
CA GLY A 416 28.92 62.77 -36.25
C GLY A 416 28.52 62.07 -34.93
N GLN A 417 27.58 61.12 -34.95
CA GLN A 417 27.20 60.35 -33.76
C GLN A 417 27.98 59.03 -33.69
N GLY A 418 28.72 58.82 -32.60
CA GLY A 418 29.45 57.57 -32.34
C GLY A 418 28.54 56.45 -31.81
N PHE A 419 29.13 55.25 -31.71
CA PHE A 419 28.49 54.02 -31.23
C PHE A 419 27.84 54.11 -29.83
N MET A 420 28.22 55.11 -29.01
CA MET A 420 27.71 55.34 -27.65
C MET A 420 26.58 56.40 -27.58
N SER A 421 26.02 56.81 -28.72
CA SER A 421 24.96 57.83 -28.74
C SER A 421 23.63 57.30 -28.20
N ALA A 422 23.18 57.86 -27.06
CA ALA A 422 21.93 57.47 -26.41
C ALA A 422 20.69 57.70 -27.30
N SER A 423 20.71 58.73 -28.15
CA SER A 423 19.61 59.05 -29.06
C SER A 423 19.44 58.03 -30.20
N ALA A 424 20.53 57.49 -30.74
CA ALA A 424 20.49 56.44 -31.77
C ALA A 424 19.99 55.11 -31.19
N MET A 425 20.43 54.78 -29.96
CA MET A 425 19.97 53.59 -29.24
C MET A 425 18.46 53.63 -28.97
N VAL A 426 17.92 54.78 -28.55
CA VAL A 426 16.46 54.95 -28.34
C VAL A 426 15.69 54.81 -29.66
N LYS A 427 16.17 55.42 -30.75
CA LYS A 427 15.54 55.28 -32.07
C LYS A 427 15.54 53.84 -32.57
N ALA A 428 16.64 53.11 -32.37
CA ALA A 428 16.75 51.70 -32.74
C ALA A 428 15.78 50.83 -31.93
N LEU A 429 15.62 51.09 -30.63
CA LEU A 429 14.66 50.39 -29.79
C LEU A 429 13.21 50.66 -30.20
N VAL A 430 12.85 51.93 -30.42
CA VAL A 430 11.49 52.31 -30.86
C VAL A 430 11.14 51.66 -32.18
N LEU A 431 12.08 51.66 -33.15
CA LEU A 431 11.89 51.01 -34.44
C LEU A 431 11.77 49.48 -34.30
N ALA A 432 12.57 48.85 -33.44
CA ALA A 432 12.46 47.41 -33.18
C ALA A 432 11.10 47.04 -32.56
N VAL A 433 10.63 47.82 -31.58
CA VAL A 433 9.30 47.64 -30.98
C VAL A 433 8.21 47.79 -32.04
N ALA A 434 8.32 48.81 -32.89
CA ALA A 434 7.39 49.07 -33.99
C ALA A 434 7.30 47.89 -34.98
N LEU A 435 8.45 47.34 -35.37
CA LEU A 435 8.53 46.20 -36.30
C LEU A 435 7.91 44.91 -35.73
N TRP A 436 8.16 44.62 -34.46
CA TRP A 436 7.66 43.39 -33.80
C TRP A 436 6.21 43.51 -33.32
N LEU A 437 5.71 44.71 -33.02
CA LEU A 437 4.32 44.96 -32.62
C LEU A 437 3.42 45.42 -33.78
N ASN A 438 3.98 45.51 -34.99
CA ASN A 438 3.28 45.96 -36.21
C ASN A 438 2.68 47.36 -36.09
N VAL A 439 3.36 48.26 -35.38
CA VAL A 439 2.96 49.66 -35.25
C VAL A 439 3.72 50.48 -36.29
N GLY A 440 3.00 51.16 -37.18
CA GLY A 440 3.61 52.01 -38.20
C GLY A 440 4.14 53.31 -37.61
N THR A 441 5.44 53.39 -37.30
CA THR A 441 6.08 54.63 -36.81
C THR A 441 6.62 55.53 -37.93
N GLY A 442 6.46 55.11 -39.19
CA GLY A 442 7.13 55.71 -40.35
C GLY A 442 8.60 55.29 -40.41
N ALA A 443 9.03 54.65 -41.50
CA ALA A 443 10.42 54.24 -41.66
C ALA A 443 11.30 55.45 -42.05
N PRO A 444 12.49 55.63 -41.46
CA PRO A 444 13.45 56.59 -41.98
C PRO A 444 13.81 56.21 -43.43
N SER A 445 13.88 57.20 -44.32
CA SER A 445 14.10 57.06 -45.77
C SER A 445 15.33 56.21 -46.16
N GLN A 446 16.24 56.00 -45.21
CA GLN A 446 17.49 55.24 -45.33
C GLN A 446 17.31 53.71 -45.21
N LEU A 447 16.14 53.20 -44.82
CA LEU A 447 15.84 51.76 -44.68
C LEU A 447 15.05 51.16 -45.86
N THR A 448 15.16 51.75 -47.05
CA THR A 448 14.37 51.41 -48.24
C THR A 448 14.99 50.33 -49.13
N SER A 449 16.12 49.74 -48.73
CA SER A 449 16.75 48.66 -49.50
C SER A 449 15.88 47.38 -49.51
N PRO A 450 15.91 46.57 -50.57
CA PRO A 450 15.13 45.33 -50.65
C PRO A 450 15.47 44.32 -49.53
N GLY A 451 16.71 44.31 -49.05
CA GLY A 451 17.11 43.48 -47.90
C GLY A 451 16.46 43.92 -46.58
N TRP A 452 16.35 45.24 -46.36
CA TRP A 452 15.64 45.81 -45.21
C TRP A 452 14.13 45.53 -45.29
N THR A 453 13.54 45.62 -46.47
CA THR A 453 12.12 45.28 -46.68
C THR A 453 11.85 43.81 -46.35
N ALA A 454 12.68 42.88 -46.84
CA ALA A 454 12.52 41.45 -46.55
C ALA A 454 12.63 41.15 -45.05
N LEU A 455 13.59 41.79 -44.36
CA LEU A 455 13.82 41.61 -42.93
C LEU A 455 12.70 42.24 -42.08
N ALA A 456 12.16 43.39 -42.50
CA ALA A 456 10.99 44.00 -41.89
C ALA A 456 9.75 43.09 -42.02
N VAL A 457 9.50 42.54 -43.21
CA VAL A 457 8.40 41.59 -43.45
C VAL A 457 8.55 40.34 -42.56
N ALA A 458 9.76 39.81 -42.43
CA ALA A 458 10.02 38.66 -41.56
C ALA A 458 9.75 38.96 -40.07
N PHE A 459 10.16 40.12 -39.56
CA PHE A 459 9.89 40.53 -38.17
C PHE A 459 8.43 40.84 -37.92
N THR A 460 7.74 41.47 -38.87
CA THR A 460 6.29 41.68 -38.81
C THR A 460 5.54 40.35 -38.77
N ALA A 461 5.91 39.39 -39.62
CA ALA A 461 5.32 38.05 -39.61
C ALA A 461 5.60 37.29 -38.30
N ALA A 462 6.84 37.35 -37.80
CA ALA A 462 7.18 36.77 -36.50
C ALA A 462 6.40 37.44 -35.36
N GLY A 463 6.33 38.77 -35.34
CA GLY A 463 5.57 39.57 -34.39
C GLY A 463 4.09 39.20 -34.35
N LEU A 464 3.45 39.06 -35.51
CA LEU A 464 2.07 38.55 -35.64
C LEU A 464 1.93 37.14 -35.05
N LEU A 465 2.85 36.24 -35.35
CA LEU A 465 2.84 34.87 -34.82
C LEU A 465 2.96 34.85 -33.29
N PHE A 466 3.88 35.62 -32.71
CA PHE A 466 4.05 35.68 -31.26
C PHE A 466 2.86 36.34 -30.55
N THR A 467 2.34 37.44 -31.08
CA THR A 467 1.17 38.13 -30.51
C THR A 467 -0.07 37.25 -30.57
N THR A 468 -0.35 36.60 -31.70
CA THR A 468 -1.48 35.64 -31.82
C THR A 468 -1.35 34.46 -30.87
N LEU A 469 -0.16 33.89 -30.71
CA LEU A 469 0.10 32.86 -29.70
C LEU A 469 -0.18 33.36 -28.28
N ILE A 470 0.34 34.54 -27.90
CA ILE A 470 0.14 35.13 -26.57
C ILE A 470 -1.35 35.34 -26.29
N VAL A 471 -2.08 35.95 -27.24
CA VAL A 471 -3.52 36.22 -27.11
C VAL A 471 -4.30 34.91 -27.00
N GLY A 472 -4.02 33.92 -27.86
CA GLY A 472 -4.68 32.61 -27.81
C GLY A 472 -4.48 31.90 -26.46
N MET A 473 -3.28 32.00 -25.87
CA MET A 473 -3.01 31.48 -24.52
C MET A 473 -3.76 32.23 -23.43
N VAL A 474 -3.84 33.57 -23.52
CA VAL A 474 -4.56 34.40 -22.55
C VAL A 474 -6.06 34.07 -22.61
N ILE A 475 -6.64 33.96 -23.81
CA ILE A 475 -8.04 33.54 -24.00
C ILE A 475 -8.28 32.16 -23.37
N ARG A 476 -7.42 31.17 -23.67
CA ARG A 476 -7.53 29.83 -23.09
C ARG A 476 -7.49 29.85 -21.55
N LYS A 477 -6.72 30.76 -20.95
CA LYS A 477 -6.63 30.95 -19.49
C LYS A 477 -7.79 31.74 -18.89
N LEU A 478 -8.47 32.58 -19.68
CA LEU A 478 -9.66 33.30 -19.25
C LEU A 478 -10.91 32.41 -19.31
N VAL A 479 -10.96 31.49 -20.28
CA VAL A 479 -12.09 30.55 -20.46
C VAL A 479 -12.09 29.41 -19.43
N ARG A 480 -10.90 29.05 -18.91
CA ARG A 480 -10.71 28.01 -17.88
C ARG A 480 -10.68 28.60 -16.49
#